data_AF-A0A5R9M2K7-F1
#
_entry.id   AF-A0A5R9M2K7-F1
#
_cell.length_a   1.000
_cell.length_b   1.000
_cell.length_c   1.000
_cell.angle_alpha   90.00
_cell.angle_beta   90.00
_cell.angle_gamma   90.00
#
_symmetry.space_group_name_H-M   'P 1'
#
loop_
_entity.id
_entity.type
_entity.pdbx_description
1 polymer ?
#
loop_
_entity_poly.entity_id
_entity_poly.type
_entity_poly.pdbx_seq_one_letter_code
_entity_poly.pdbx_strand_id
1 'polypeptide(L)'
;MSRYIDVIEPMRQASDQSIVAFCASCAEQAASLYRGLGNAEFQERFEELLELCWEAAGGRADEDDCVEALEELEVAPELDEDDSDRQEFYAGHSLALIAGTLAASMRPDPGKGELSGQTVETVLSEFDWVLAGSVPRVVRAGDPLPEPGSLHTAALDAQRTVLEAIRDNGSGGTGDLDLTRLREVSRELAAEITRALPDVAAHRGWDVAEV
;
A
#
# COMPACT_ATOMS: atom_id res chain seq x y z
N MET A 1 12.99 -16.83 7.29
CA MET A 1 14.09 -15.84 7.13
C MET A 1 14.38 -15.58 5.65
N SER A 2 13.38 -15.15 4.85
CA SER A 2 13.56 -14.80 3.42
C SER A 2 12.83 -13.51 3.03
N ARG A 3 11.69 -13.20 3.66
CA ARG A 3 10.81 -12.08 3.27
C ARG A 3 11.44 -10.68 3.37
N TYR A 4 12.29 -10.43 4.36
CA TYR A 4 12.97 -9.13 4.59
C TYR A 4 14.02 -8.78 3.50
N ILE A 5 14.59 -9.80 2.84
CA ILE A 5 15.65 -9.59 1.83
C ILE A 5 15.05 -9.25 0.47
N ASP A 6 13.82 -9.69 0.19
CA ASP A 6 13.22 -9.64 -1.14
C ASP A 6 12.75 -8.23 -1.54
N VAL A 7 12.49 -7.32 -0.58
CA VAL A 7 12.07 -5.93 -0.85
C VAL A 7 13.22 -4.92 -0.64
N ILE A 8 13.98 -5.05 0.45
CA ILE A 8 15.02 -4.08 0.83
C ILE A 8 16.17 -4.03 -0.16
N GLU A 9 16.65 -5.20 -0.62
CA GLU A 9 17.82 -5.23 -1.48
C GLU A 9 17.54 -4.58 -2.85
N PRO A 10 16.40 -4.85 -3.51
CA PRO A 10 15.99 -4.07 -4.68
C PRO A 10 15.82 -2.57 -4.38
N MET A 11 15.20 -2.20 -3.26
CA MET A 11 14.98 -0.79 -2.91
C MET A 11 16.27 -0.01 -2.65
N ARG A 12 17.30 -0.65 -2.07
CA ARG A 12 18.62 -0.02 -1.87
C ARG A 12 19.37 0.27 -3.17
N GLN A 13 19.05 -0.48 -4.23
CA GLN A 13 19.67 -0.34 -5.55
C GLN A 13 18.77 0.45 -6.52
N ALA A 14 17.54 0.74 -6.12
CA ALA A 14 16.55 1.46 -6.91
C ALA A 14 16.94 2.94 -7.06
N SER A 15 16.56 3.55 -8.18
CA SER A 15 16.64 5.00 -8.32
C SER A 15 15.62 5.69 -7.42
N ASP A 16 15.86 6.96 -7.11
CA ASP A 16 14.92 7.82 -6.39
C ASP A 16 13.50 7.73 -6.97
N GLN A 17 13.37 7.87 -8.28
CA GLN A 17 12.08 7.75 -8.97
C GLN A 17 11.43 6.37 -8.80
N SER A 18 12.23 5.30 -8.78
CA SER A 18 11.73 3.94 -8.57
C SER A 18 11.21 3.73 -7.15
N ILE A 19 11.84 4.36 -6.15
CA ILE A 19 11.35 4.36 -4.76
C ILE A 19 9.98 5.04 -4.70
N VAL A 20 9.83 6.21 -5.31
CA VAL A 20 8.55 6.94 -5.36
C VAL A 20 7.48 6.12 -6.08
N ALA A 21 7.81 5.50 -7.21
CA ALA A 21 6.89 4.64 -7.96
C ALA A 21 6.46 3.40 -7.17
N PHE A 22 7.36 2.81 -6.37
CA PHE A 22 7.00 1.71 -5.48
C PHE A 22 6.03 2.17 -4.37
N CYS A 23 6.29 3.32 -3.74
CA CYS A 23 5.37 3.90 -2.76
C CYS A 23 4.00 4.20 -3.37
N ALA A 24 3.95 4.83 -4.56
CA ALA A 24 2.71 5.10 -5.28
C ALA A 24 1.93 3.82 -5.61
N SER A 25 2.64 2.75 -5.98
CA SER A 25 2.04 1.44 -6.21
C SER A 25 1.40 0.88 -4.94
N CYS A 26 2.07 1.00 -3.78
CA CYS A 26 1.51 0.57 -2.50
C CYS A 26 0.26 1.40 -2.12
N ALA A 27 0.27 2.71 -2.37
CA ALA A 27 -0.89 3.57 -2.15
C ALA A 27 -2.08 3.18 -3.04
N GLU A 28 -1.85 2.91 -4.34
CA GLU A 28 -2.90 2.44 -5.26
C GLU A 28 -3.45 1.06 -4.85
N GLN A 29 -2.58 0.14 -4.42
CA GLN A 29 -2.98 -1.17 -3.90
C GLN A 29 -3.93 -1.04 -2.71
N ALA A 30 -3.61 -0.17 -1.76
CA ALA A 30 -4.44 0.07 -0.58
C ALA A 30 -5.67 0.94 -0.85
N ALA A 31 -5.79 1.58 -2.01
CA ALA A 31 -6.83 2.58 -2.29
C ALA A 31 -8.26 2.06 -2.08
N SER A 32 -8.50 0.78 -2.33
CA SER A 32 -9.82 0.15 -2.11
C SER A 32 -10.26 0.15 -0.65
N LEU A 33 -9.32 0.20 0.30
CA LEU A 33 -9.65 0.33 1.72
C LEU A 33 -10.28 1.71 1.98
N TYR A 34 -9.70 2.79 1.44
CA TYR A 34 -10.29 4.12 1.56
C TYR A 34 -11.64 4.21 0.84
N ARG A 35 -11.73 3.69 -0.40
CA ARG A 35 -12.96 3.73 -1.18
C ARG A 35 -14.13 3.03 -0.47
N GLY A 36 -13.85 1.94 0.24
CA GLY A 36 -14.90 1.17 0.92
C GLY A 36 -15.15 1.56 2.38
N LEU A 37 -14.11 1.98 3.12
CA LEU A 37 -14.16 2.24 4.56
C LEU A 37 -13.97 3.72 4.95
N GLY A 38 -13.57 4.55 4.00
CA GLY A 38 -13.26 5.96 4.21
C GLY A 38 -14.49 6.86 4.20
N ASN A 39 -14.24 8.17 4.35
CA ASN A 39 -15.31 9.16 4.29
C ASN A 39 -15.68 9.44 2.82
N ALA A 40 -16.91 9.14 2.44
CA ALA A 40 -17.45 9.41 1.11
C ALA A 40 -17.35 10.89 0.69
N GLU A 41 -17.45 11.83 1.63
CA GLU A 41 -17.32 13.27 1.35
C GLU A 41 -15.89 13.66 0.94
N PHE A 42 -14.89 12.88 1.34
CA PHE A 42 -13.47 13.13 1.03
C PHE A 42 -12.96 12.21 -0.09
N GLN A 43 -13.80 11.35 -0.67
CA GLN A 43 -13.39 10.39 -1.68
C GLN A 43 -12.87 11.05 -2.96
N GLU A 44 -13.50 12.12 -3.44
CA GLU A 44 -13.00 12.88 -4.60
C GLU A 44 -11.58 13.40 -4.34
N ARG A 45 -11.36 14.00 -3.16
CA ARG A 45 -10.05 14.50 -2.75
C ARG A 45 -9.02 13.38 -2.61
N PHE A 46 -9.41 12.22 -2.10
CA PHE A 46 -8.55 11.04 -2.03
C PHE A 46 -8.06 10.61 -3.43
N GLU A 47 -8.93 10.57 -4.43
CA GLU A 47 -8.53 10.21 -5.80
C GLU A 47 -7.59 11.24 -6.42
N GLU A 48 -7.80 12.54 -6.16
CA GLU A 48 -6.86 13.60 -6.58
C GLU A 48 -5.47 13.41 -5.97
N LEU A 49 -5.41 13.12 -4.67
CA LEU A 49 -4.14 12.87 -3.97
C LEU A 49 -3.44 11.61 -4.48
N LEU A 50 -4.21 10.56 -4.81
CA LEU A 50 -3.66 9.35 -5.42
C LEU A 50 -3.12 9.62 -6.83
N GLU A 51 -3.79 10.47 -7.62
CA GLU A 51 -3.26 10.90 -8.92
C GLU A 51 -1.96 11.70 -8.77
N LEU A 52 -1.90 12.62 -7.81
CA LEU A 52 -0.69 13.38 -7.48
C LEU A 52 0.48 12.45 -7.13
N CYS A 53 0.24 11.35 -6.42
CA CYS A 53 1.26 10.33 -6.15
C CYS A 53 1.85 9.72 -7.45
N TRP A 54 1.01 9.46 -8.44
CA TRP A 54 1.45 8.94 -9.74
C TRP A 54 2.14 10.00 -10.59
N GLU A 55 1.72 11.26 -10.50
CA GLU A 55 2.44 12.39 -11.10
C GLU A 55 3.83 12.56 -10.48
N ALA A 56 3.94 12.44 -9.16
CA ALA A 56 5.19 12.49 -8.42
C ALA A 56 6.13 11.33 -8.80
N ALA A 57 5.59 10.11 -8.92
CA ALA A 57 6.34 8.96 -9.44
C ALA A 57 6.82 9.17 -10.88
N GLY A 58 6.06 9.94 -11.68
CA GLY A 58 6.45 10.36 -13.02
C GLY A 58 7.45 11.52 -13.08
N GLY A 59 7.82 12.12 -11.94
CA GLY A 59 8.62 13.34 -11.90
C GLY A 59 7.90 14.55 -12.51
N ARG A 60 6.56 14.55 -12.49
CA ARG A 60 5.69 15.59 -13.07
C ARG A 60 4.97 16.45 -12.04
N ALA A 61 4.91 16.01 -10.79
CA ALA A 61 4.30 16.78 -9.71
C ALA A 61 5.16 18.01 -9.37
N ASP A 62 4.49 19.12 -9.09
CA ASP A 62 5.13 20.29 -8.51
C ASP A 62 5.43 20.06 -7.02
N GLU A 63 6.56 20.58 -6.53
CA GLU A 63 6.97 20.37 -5.13
C GLU A 63 6.04 21.10 -4.17
N ASP A 64 5.55 22.31 -4.53
CA ASP A 64 4.64 23.09 -3.69
C ASP A 64 3.27 22.37 -3.56
N ASP A 65 2.78 21.77 -4.65
CA ASP A 65 1.55 20.96 -4.65
C ASP A 65 1.69 19.73 -3.71
N CYS A 66 2.84 19.06 -3.72
CA CYS A 66 3.12 17.94 -2.81
C CYS A 66 3.19 18.37 -1.34
N VAL A 67 3.76 19.55 -1.06
CA VAL A 67 3.84 20.11 0.30
C VAL A 67 2.44 20.48 0.80
N GLU A 68 1.64 21.19 -0.01
CA GLU A 68 0.26 21.57 0.35
C GLU A 68 -0.59 20.33 0.64
N ALA A 69 -0.49 19.31 -0.21
CA ALA A 69 -1.18 18.03 -0.02
C ALA A 69 -0.78 17.32 1.29
N LEU A 70 0.50 17.41 1.69
CA LEU A 70 0.95 16.82 2.95
C LEU A 70 0.47 17.59 4.18
N GLU A 71 0.50 18.92 4.14
CA GLU A 71 -0.02 19.75 5.23
C GLU A 71 -1.52 19.50 5.46
N GLU A 72 -2.28 19.24 4.39
CA GLU A 72 -3.68 18.83 4.47
C GLU A 72 -3.86 17.47 5.18
N LEU A 73 -3.00 16.50 4.85
CA LEU A 73 -3.04 15.14 5.41
C LEU A 73 -2.57 15.06 6.87
N GLU A 74 -1.66 15.94 7.31
CA GLU A 74 -1.19 16.01 8.70
C GLU A 74 -2.30 16.35 9.72
N VAL A 75 -3.46 16.82 9.24
CA VAL A 75 -4.64 17.07 10.08
C VAL A 75 -5.42 15.78 10.40
N ALA A 76 -5.04 14.64 9.82
CA ALA A 76 -5.66 13.35 10.10
C ALA A 76 -5.28 12.83 11.51
N PRO A 77 -6.22 12.18 12.24
CA PRO A 77 -5.96 11.68 13.58
C PRO A 77 -4.86 10.62 13.60
N GLU A 78 -3.97 10.69 14.61
CA GLU A 78 -2.98 9.64 14.89
C GLU A 78 -3.69 8.29 15.09
N LEU A 79 -3.23 7.26 14.36
CA LEU A 79 -3.76 5.89 14.46
C LEU A 79 -2.91 5.10 15.46
N ASP A 80 -3.53 4.58 16.52
CA ASP A 80 -2.88 3.64 17.45
C ASP A 80 -3.13 2.19 16.98
N GLU A 81 -2.20 1.27 17.26
CA GLU A 81 -2.33 -0.15 16.92
C GLU A 81 -3.58 -0.78 17.57
N ASP A 82 -4.01 -0.25 18.72
CA ASP A 82 -5.23 -0.65 19.43
C ASP A 82 -6.54 -0.24 18.69
N ASP A 83 -6.47 0.61 17.67
CA ASP A 83 -7.64 1.03 16.88
C ASP A 83 -7.98 0.05 15.72
N SER A 84 -7.28 -1.07 15.58
CA SER A 84 -7.48 -2.05 14.49
C SER A 84 -8.87 -2.72 14.43
N ASP A 85 -9.72 -2.54 15.45
CA ASP A 85 -11.13 -2.91 15.44
C ASP A 85 -12.03 -1.91 14.70
N ARG A 86 -11.50 -0.74 14.31
CA ARG A 86 -12.24 0.38 13.71
C ARG A 86 -11.96 0.48 12.21
N GLN A 87 -12.97 0.77 11.42
CA GLN A 87 -12.83 0.93 9.96
C GLN A 87 -11.94 2.15 9.60
N GLU A 88 -11.98 3.21 10.41
CA GLU A 88 -11.19 4.43 10.18
C GLU A 88 -9.69 4.16 10.22
N PHE A 89 -9.26 3.13 10.96
CA PHE A 89 -7.86 2.71 11.03
C PHE A 89 -7.33 2.28 9.66
N TYR A 90 -8.10 1.45 8.93
CA TYR A 90 -7.69 0.93 7.62
C TYR A 90 -7.79 2.00 6.51
N ALA A 91 -8.81 2.86 6.57
CA ALA A 91 -8.89 4.02 5.70
C ALA A 91 -7.70 4.97 5.95
N GLY A 92 -7.34 5.19 7.21
CA GLY A 92 -6.20 6.00 7.62
C GLY A 92 -4.87 5.46 7.11
N HIS A 93 -4.65 4.13 7.08
CA HIS A 93 -3.46 3.55 6.46
C HIS A 93 -3.34 3.84 4.96
N SER A 94 -4.47 3.96 4.24
CA SER A 94 -4.44 4.35 2.82
C SER A 94 -3.99 5.79 2.64
N LEU A 95 -4.46 6.70 3.50
CA LEU A 95 -4.00 8.09 3.53
C LEU A 95 -2.52 8.19 3.95
N ALA A 96 -2.08 7.37 4.90
CA ALA A 96 -0.68 7.32 5.33
C ALA A 96 0.24 6.85 4.19
N LEU A 97 -0.21 5.95 3.31
CA LEU A 97 0.55 5.52 2.13
C LEU A 97 0.64 6.63 1.06
N ILE A 98 -0.42 7.42 0.88
CA ILE A 98 -0.37 8.65 0.05
C ILE A 98 0.66 9.62 0.64
N ALA A 99 0.56 9.94 1.93
CA ALA A 99 1.50 10.84 2.60
C ALA A 99 2.95 10.32 2.51
N GLY A 100 3.16 9.02 2.70
CA GLY A 100 4.45 8.36 2.55
C GLY A 100 5.03 8.50 1.13
N THR A 101 4.17 8.45 0.10
CA THR A 101 4.57 8.63 -1.30
C THR A 101 4.98 10.07 -1.60
N LEU A 102 4.17 11.05 -1.20
CA LEU A 102 4.50 12.48 -1.36
C LEU A 102 5.76 12.85 -0.57
N ALA A 103 5.92 12.32 0.65
CA ALA A 103 7.13 12.49 1.43
C ALA A 103 8.35 11.83 0.75
N ALA A 104 8.16 10.69 0.08
CA ALA A 104 9.22 10.03 -0.69
C ALA A 104 9.61 10.81 -1.95
N SER A 105 8.69 11.53 -2.59
CA SER A 105 9.02 12.32 -3.79
C SER A 105 9.93 13.51 -3.48
N MET A 106 9.76 14.14 -2.32
CA MET A 106 10.64 15.24 -1.89
C MET A 106 11.95 14.75 -1.28
N ARG A 107 11.91 13.60 -0.59
CA ARG A 107 13.09 13.00 0.03
C ARG A 107 13.06 11.48 -0.12
N PRO A 108 13.54 10.96 -1.26
CA PRO A 108 13.59 9.53 -1.53
C PRO A 108 14.43 8.82 -0.46
N ASP A 109 13.90 7.70 0.05
CA ASP A 109 14.58 6.87 1.05
C ASP A 109 14.10 5.41 0.92
N PRO A 110 15.01 4.43 0.78
CA PRO A 110 14.61 3.02 0.67
C PRO A 110 13.77 2.51 1.85
N GLY A 111 13.95 3.08 3.05
CA GLY A 111 13.16 2.74 4.22
C GLY A 111 11.69 3.14 4.09
N LYS A 112 11.39 4.23 3.36
CA LYS A 112 9.99 4.60 3.03
C LYS A 112 9.34 3.59 2.10
N GLY A 113 10.09 3.09 1.12
CA GLY A 113 9.63 2.00 0.23
C GLY A 113 9.33 0.73 1.04
N GLU A 114 10.27 0.29 1.89
CA GLU A 114 10.09 -0.85 2.77
C GLU A 114 8.84 -0.71 3.67
N LEU A 115 8.70 0.43 4.35
CA LEU A 115 7.58 0.70 5.24
C LEU A 115 6.23 0.67 4.49
N SER A 116 6.19 1.22 3.27
CA SER A 116 4.97 1.23 2.45
C SER A 116 4.54 -0.19 2.08
N GLY A 117 5.48 -1.03 1.66
CA GLY A 117 5.21 -2.44 1.35
C GLY A 117 4.75 -3.23 2.58
N GLN A 118 5.44 -3.05 3.72
CA GLN A 118 5.08 -3.69 4.99
C GLN A 118 3.70 -3.27 5.50
N THR A 119 3.31 -2.02 5.28
CA THR A 119 1.98 -1.51 5.67
C THR A 119 0.89 -2.26 4.90
N VAL A 120 1.01 -2.41 3.58
CA VAL A 120 0.06 -3.19 2.76
C VAL A 120 0.02 -4.65 3.22
N GLU A 121 1.17 -5.29 3.40
CA GLU A 121 1.25 -6.68 3.86
C GLU A 121 0.56 -6.88 5.22
N THR A 122 0.81 -5.97 6.17
CA THR A 122 0.27 -6.04 7.53
C THR A 122 -1.25 -5.93 7.53
N VAL A 123 -1.78 -4.92 6.83
CA VAL A 123 -3.23 -4.70 6.71
C VAL A 123 -3.92 -5.90 6.07
N LEU A 124 -3.39 -6.43 4.97
CA LEU A 124 -4.01 -7.57 4.29
C LEU A 124 -3.86 -8.88 5.06
N SER A 125 -2.77 -9.04 5.82
CA SER A 125 -2.62 -10.16 6.74
C SER A 125 -3.67 -10.15 7.84
N GLU A 126 -4.05 -8.97 8.33
CA GLU A 126 -5.12 -8.83 9.32
C GLU A 126 -6.48 -9.16 8.72
N PHE A 127 -6.75 -8.75 7.49
CA PHE A 127 -7.98 -9.15 6.78
C PHE A 127 -8.07 -10.66 6.58
N ASP A 128 -6.97 -11.30 6.19
CA ASP A 128 -6.91 -12.77 6.10
C ASP A 128 -7.16 -13.44 7.47
N TRP A 129 -6.67 -12.86 8.57
CA TRP A 129 -6.93 -13.36 9.93
C TRP A 129 -8.41 -13.26 10.31
N VAL A 130 -9.05 -12.14 9.98
CA VAL A 130 -10.49 -11.93 10.17
C VAL A 130 -11.31 -12.96 9.38
N LEU A 131 -10.99 -13.13 8.08
CA LEU A 131 -11.67 -14.09 7.21
C LEU A 131 -11.45 -15.54 7.63
N ALA A 132 -10.33 -15.83 8.30
CA ALA A 132 -10.07 -17.13 8.92
C ALA A 132 -10.79 -17.35 10.27
N GLY A 133 -11.61 -16.39 10.71
CA GLY A 133 -12.39 -16.46 11.95
C GLY A 133 -11.63 -16.04 13.21
N SER A 134 -10.54 -15.27 13.06
CA SER A 134 -9.82 -14.65 14.17
C SER A 134 -9.30 -15.62 15.24
N VAL A 135 -8.96 -16.85 14.85
CA VAL A 135 -8.47 -17.88 15.79
C VAL A 135 -6.95 -17.82 15.92
N PRO A 136 -6.38 -17.51 17.10
CA PRO A 136 -4.94 -17.48 17.30
C PRO A 136 -4.31 -18.86 17.06
N ARG A 137 -3.18 -18.89 16.35
CA ARG A 137 -2.40 -20.12 16.13
C ARG A 137 -1.06 -20.02 16.87
N VAL A 138 -0.81 -20.97 17.76
CA VAL A 138 0.48 -21.08 18.46
C VAL A 138 1.42 -21.96 17.63
N VAL A 139 2.46 -21.35 17.08
CA VAL A 139 3.52 -22.06 16.34
C VAL A 139 4.69 -22.31 17.28
N ARG A 140 5.15 -23.55 17.43
CA ARG A 140 6.31 -23.85 18.27
C ARG A 140 7.61 -23.65 17.50
N ALA A 141 8.70 -23.46 18.24
CA ALA A 141 10.03 -23.42 17.64
C ALA A 141 10.31 -24.71 16.86
N GLY A 142 10.60 -24.57 15.57
CA GLY A 142 10.87 -25.69 14.65
C GLY A 142 9.66 -26.15 13.84
N ASP A 143 8.44 -25.71 14.17
CA ASP A 143 7.28 -25.94 13.33
C ASP A 143 7.35 -25.08 12.05
N PRO A 144 6.82 -25.56 10.91
CA PRO A 144 6.66 -24.70 9.74
C PRO A 144 5.72 -23.54 10.09
N LEU A 145 6.09 -22.34 9.63
CA LEU A 145 5.21 -21.18 9.73
C LEU A 145 3.93 -21.44 8.92
N PRO A 146 2.76 -20.98 9.38
CA PRO A 146 1.55 -21.05 8.59
C PRO A 146 1.75 -20.32 7.27
N GLU A 147 1.17 -20.88 6.22
CA GLU A 147 1.10 -20.20 4.93
C GLU A 147 0.31 -18.88 5.10
N PRO A 148 0.74 -17.80 4.42
CA PRO A 148 -0.05 -16.57 4.38
C PRO A 148 -1.46 -16.84 3.83
N GLY A 149 -2.41 -16.00 4.20
CA GLY A 149 -3.72 -16.02 3.57
C GLY A 149 -3.67 -15.52 2.12
N SER A 150 -4.82 -15.51 1.46
CA SER A 150 -4.91 -15.18 0.04
C SER A 150 -4.58 -13.72 -0.25
N LEU A 151 -5.06 -12.78 0.57
CA LEU A 151 -4.85 -11.35 0.34
C LEU A 151 -3.40 -10.96 0.59
N HIS A 152 -2.80 -11.46 1.66
CA HIS A 152 -1.38 -11.29 1.94
C HIS A 152 -0.53 -11.90 0.81
N THR A 153 -0.86 -13.10 0.34
CA THR A 153 -0.15 -13.71 -0.81
C THR A 153 -0.24 -12.82 -2.06
N ALA A 154 -1.42 -12.29 -2.37
CA ALA A 154 -1.63 -11.40 -3.50
C ALA A 154 -0.83 -10.09 -3.37
N ALA A 155 -0.73 -9.50 -2.17
CA ALA A 155 0.17 -8.37 -1.90
C ALA A 155 1.63 -8.68 -2.20
N LEU A 156 2.13 -9.82 -1.72
CA LEU A 156 3.51 -10.23 -1.97
C LEU A 156 3.80 -10.41 -3.45
N ASP A 157 2.87 -11.00 -4.19
CA ASP A 157 3.03 -11.23 -5.64
C ASP A 157 2.94 -9.91 -6.44
N ALA A 158 2.04 -9.00 -6.06
CA ALA A 158 1.94 -7.67 -6.65
C ALA A 158 3.22 -6.85 -6.40
N GLN A 159 3.69 -6.80 -5.15
CA GLN A 159 4.94 -6.12 -4.81
C GLN A 159 6.15 -6.72 -5.53
N ARG A 160 6.25 -8.05 -5.60
CA ARG A 160 7.31 -8.72 -6.38
C ARG A 160 7.28 -8.28 -7.84
N THR A 161 6.10 -8.24 -8.45
CA THR A 161 5.94 -7.83 -9.85
C THR A 161 6.40 -6.38 -10.08
N VAL A 162 6.06 -5.47 -9.16
CA VAL A 162 6.52 -4.07 -9.21
C VAL A 162 8.05 -3.99 -9.05
N LEU A 163 8.62 -4.73 -8.09
CA LEU A 163 10.07 -4.75 -7.83
C LEU A 163 10.87 -5.35 -9.00
N GLU A 164 10.34 -6.39 -9.64
CA GLU A 164 10.93 -6.97 -10.84
C GLU A 164 10.96 -5.95 -11.99
N ALA A 165 9.86 -5.23 -12.20
CA ALA A 165 9.81 -4.14 -13.19
C ALA A 165 10.79 -3.00 -12.86
N ILE A 166 10.97 -2.64 -11.59
CA ILE A 166 11.98 -1.66 -11.15
C ILE A 166 13.39 -2.18 -11.44
N ARG A 167 13.69 -3.43 -11.10
CA ARG A 167 15.02 -4.04 -11.30
C ARG A 167 15.39 -4.15 -12.77
N ASP A 168 14.43 -4.53 -13.62
CA ASP A 168 14.64 -4.69 -15.05
C ASP A 168 14.93 -3.34 -15.74
N ASN A 169 14.45 -2.23 -15.17
CA ASN A 169 14.81 -0.89 -15.61
C ASN A 169 16.17 -0.42 -15.04
N GLY A 170 16.52 -0.78 -13.81
CA GLY A 170 17.76 -0.34 -13.15
C GLY A 170 19.05 -1.03 -13.63
N SER A 171 18.98 -2.19 -14.28
CA SER A 171 20.15 -3.04 -14.61
C SER A 171 20.82 -2.74 -15.96
N GLY A 172 20.59 -1.56 -16.54
CA GLY A 172 21.19 -1.13 -17.81
C GLY A 172 20.18 -0.85 -18.93
N GLY A 173 18.89 -0.84 -18.62
CA GLY A 173 17.84 -0.33 -19.50
C GLY A 173 17.89 1.19 -19.58
N THR A 174 17.88 1.73 -20.78
CA THR A 174 17.63 3.17 -21.05
C THR A 174 16.13 3.47 -21.10
N GLY A 175 15.29 2.54 -20.64
CA GLY A 175 13.84 2.64 -20.68
C GLY A 175 13.31 3.39 -19.47
N ASP A 176 12.41 4.34 -19.72
CA ASP A 176 11.59 4.94 -18.68
C ASP A 176 10.76 3.86 -17.99
N LEU A 177 10.57 4.01 -16.68
CA LEU A 177 9.72 3.12 -15.89
C LEU A 177 8.29 3.15 -16.47
N ASP A 178 7.74 1.98 -16.80
CA ASP A 178 6.36 1.87 -17.30
C ASP A 178 5.34 2.03 -16.16
N LEU A 179 5.10 3.28 -15.77
CA LEU A 179 4.18 3.63 -14.69
C LEU A 179 2.75 3.18 -14.95
N THR A 180 2.33 3.14 -16.21
CA THR A 180 1.00 2.64 -16.59
C THR A 180 0.86 1.18 -16.20
N ARG A 181 1.85 0.34 -16.54
CA ARG A 181 1.87 -1.06 -16.16
C ARG A 181 1.92 -1.26 -14.63
N LEU A 182 2.74 -0.48 -13.91
CA LEU A 182 2.81 -0.59 -12.45
C LEU A 182 1.46 -0.26 -11.79
N ARG A 183 0.77 0.75 -12.31
CA ARG A 183 -0.56 1.14 -11.84
C ARG A 183 -1.61 0.07 -12.15
N GLU A 184 -1.56 -0.55 -13.33
CA GLU A 184 -2.44 -1.66 -13.69
C GLU A 184 -2.28 -2.85 -12.74
N VAL A 185 -1.05 -3.31 -12.49
CA VAL A 185 -0.77 -4.38 -11.53
C VAL A 185 -1.28 -4.04 -10.13
N SER A 186 -1.08 -2.79 -9.70
CA SER A 186 -1.55 -2.32 -8.39
C SER A 186 -3.07 -2.32 -8.27
N ARG A 187 -3.77 -1.99 -9.37
CA ARG A 187 -5.24 -2.03 -9.45
C ARG A 187 -5.81 -3.45 -9.43
N GLU A 188 -5.07 -4.45 -9.90
CA GLU A 188 -5.51 -5.85 -9.79
C GLU A 188 -5.65 -6.28 -8.32
N LEU A 189 -4.66 -5.96 -7.48
CA LEU A 189 -4.74 -6.20 -6.04
C LEU A 189 -5.82 -5.35 -5.38
N ALA A 190 -5.93 -4.07 -5.76
CA ALA A 190 -7.01 -3.21 -5.26
C ALA A 190 -8.40 -3.81 -5.54
N ALA A 191 -8.60 -4.41 -6.72
CA ALA A 191 -9.84 -5.10 -7.06
C ALA A 191 -10.06 -6.39 -6.25
N GLU A 192 -9.00 -7.09 -5.85
CA GLU A 192 -9.09 -8.22 -4.91
C GLU A 192 -9.55 -7.77 -3.53
N ILE A 193 -8.98 -6.67 -3.04
CA ILE A 193 -9.36 -6.06 -1.76
C ILE A 193 -10.82 -5.64 -1.79
N THR A 194 -11.27 -4.95 -2.84
CA THR A 194 -12.69 -4.56 -3.01
C THR A 194 -13.61 -5.77 -2.93
N ARG A 195 -13.24 -6.91 -3.54
CA ARG A 195 -14.04 -8.13 -3.50
C ARG A 195 -14.10 -8.77 -2.12
N ALA A 196 -13.03 -8.70 -1.33
CA ALA A 196 -12.98 -9.31 0.00
C ALA A 196 -13.58 -8.41 1.10
N LEU A 197 -13.61 -7.09 0.87
CA LEU A 197 -14.00 -6.10 1.87
C LEU A 197 -15.40 -6.32 2.47
N PRO A 198 -16.45 -6.69 1.72
CA PRO A 198 -17.77 -6.98 2.30
C PRO A 198 -17.76 -8.13 3.30
N ASP A 199 -16.97 -9.18 3.03
CA ASP A 199 -16.88 -10.34 3.93
C ASP A 199 -16.11 -10.00 5.21
N VAL A 200 -15.04 -9.22 5.10
CA VAL A 200 -14.28 -8.68 6.25
C VAL A 200 -15.18 -7.81 7.12
N ALA A 201 -15.91 -6.88 6.49
CA ALA A 201 -16.82 -5.99 7.19
C ALA A 201 -17.97 -6.75 7.87
N ALA A 202 -18.51 -7.79 7.24
CA ALA A 202 -19.52 -8.64 7.85
C ALA A 202 -19.00 -9.35 9.12
N HIS A 203 -17.72 -9.74 9.15
CA HIS A 203 -17.10 -10.36 10.33
C HIS A 203 -16.83 -9.34 11.45
N ARG A 204 -16.54 -8.09 11.09
CA ARG A 204 -16.24 -7.00 12.03
C ARG A 204 -17.45 -6.16 12.44
N GLY A 205 -18.57 -6.30 11.75
CA GLY A 205 -19.75 -5.45 11.93
C GLY A 205 -19.56 -4.02 11.42
N TRP A 206 -18.75 -3.83 10.37
CA TRP A 206 -18.53 -2.53 9.74
C TRP A 206 -19.54 -2.26 8.62
N ASP A 207 -19.72 -0.98 8.30
CA ASP A 207 -20.49 -0.52 7.14
C ASP A 207 -19.53 -0.24 5.99
N VAL A 208 -19.75 -0.85 4.82
CA VAL A 208 -18.94 -0.62 3.62
C VAL A 208 -19.76 0.14 2.61
N ALA A 209 -19.16 1.14 1.95
CA ALA A 209 -19.77 1.77 0.80
C ALA A 209 -20.01 0.75 -0.34
N GLU A 210 -21.07 0.93 -1.13
CA GLU A 210 -21.21 0.21 -2.40
C GLU A 210 -20.17 0.78 -3.37
N VAL A 211 -19.06 0.07 -3.57
CA VAL A 211 -17.95 0.43 -4.48
C VAL A 211 -18.10 -0.26 -5.83
#